data_AF-A0AA37MRD6-F1
#
_entry.id   AF-A0AA37MRD6-F1
#
_cell.length_a   1.000
_cell.length_b   1.000
_cell.length_c   1.000
_cell.angle_alpha   90.00
_cell.angle_beta   90.00
_cell.angle_gamma   90.00
#
_symmetry.space_group_name_H-M   'P 1'
#
loop_
_entity.id
_entity.type
_entity.pdbx_description
1 polymer ?
#
loop_
_entity_poly.entity_id
_entity_poly.type
_entity_poly.pdbx_seq_one_letter_code
_entity_poly.pdbx_strand_id
1 'polypeptide(L)'
;MKINEVEAQVGITKKNIRFYEEQGLLAPRRNSENGYREYGPHEVEQLRQIKLMRKLGVSLEEIRKMQAGAWTVGDGMRRHLVSLEREKKNLEQSIQLCRSLSSREERLDALDAAALLEQMDRMEREGTTFLDKQVEDTKRRRYVAPVVAAALTVGLMAGLMILMIWAFTVDAEEAPPLPLAVILVAIPGVVIPGVLLALLQRVREIEKGEAEDAKKY
;
A
#
# COMPACT_ATOMS: atom_id res chain seq x y z
N MET A 1 -16.33 -9.74 -21.53
CA MET A 1 -15.12 -8.91 -21.69
C MET A 1 -13.99 -9.47 -20.85
N LYS A 2 -12.75 -9.40 -21.34
CA LYS A 2 -11.55 -9.76 -20.56
C LYS A 2 -11.13 -8.61 -19.65
N ILE A 3 -10.36 -8.91 -18.60
CA ILE A 3 -9.94 -7.92 -17.60
C ILE A 3 -9.20 -6.70 -18.20
N ASN A 4 -8.46 -6.89 -19.30
CA ASN A 4 -7.74 -5.79 -19.98
C ASN A 4 -8.72 -4.78 -20.61
N GLU A 5 -9.81 -5.27 -21.21
CA GLU A 5 -10.83 -4.44 -21.83
C GLU A 5 -11.61 -3.68 -20.77
N VAL A 6 -11.92 -4.33 -19.65
CA VAL A 6 -12.60 -3.72 -18.50
C VAL A 6 -11.74 -2.64 -17.85
N GLU A 7 -10.43 -2.89 -17.69
CA GLU A 7 -9.50 -1.88 -17.19
C GLU A 7 -9.50 -0.63 -18.07
N ALA A 8 -9.41 -0.81 -19.39
CA ALA A 8 -9.45 0.31 -20.33
C ALA A 8 -10.79 1.06 -20.30
N GLN A 9 -11.91 0.34 -20.16
CA GLN A 9 -13.25 0.92 -20.18
C GLN A 9 -13.61 1.65 -18.87
N VAL A 10 -13.28 1.07 -17.72
CA VAL A 10 -13.66 1.62 -16.39
C VAL A 10 -12.54 2.49 -15.81
N GLY A 11 -11.31 2.34 -16.30
CA GLY A 11 -10.14 3.05 -15.77
C GLY A 11 -9.82 2.62 -14.33
N ILE A 12 -9.91 1.31 -14.06
CA ILE A 12 -9.52 0.67 -12.79
C ILE A 12 -8.48 -0.37 -13.14
N THR A 13 -7.34 -0.35 -12.45
CA THR A 13 -6.24 -1.26 -12.75
C THR A 13 -6.64 -2.73 -12.57
N LYS A 14 -6.05 -3.65 -13.34
CA LYS A 14 -6.28 -5.11 -13.17
C LYS A 14 -6.06 -5.56 -11.72
N LYS A 15 -5.05 -4.98 -11.05
CA LYS A 15 -4.75 -5.24 -9.63
C LYS A 15 -5.95 -4.89 -8.75
N ASN A 16 -6.54 -3.72 -8.93
CA ASN A 16 -7.68 -3.28 -8.14
C ASN A 16 -8.95 -4.08 -8.47
N ILE A 17 -9.17 -4.47 -9.74
CA ILE A 17 -10.29 -5.33 -10.12
C ILE A 17 -10.20 -6.68 -9.40
N ARG A 18 -9.02 -7.32 -9.40
CA ARG A 18 -8.77 -8.58 -8.67
C ARG A 18 -8.95 -8.41 -7.17
N PHE A 19 -8.48 -7.29 -6.63
CA PHE A 19 -8.67 -6.98 -5.22
C PHE A 19 -10.15 -6.86 -4.86
N TYR A 20 -10.99 -6.22 -5.68
CA TYR A 20 -12.44 -6.17 -5.43
C TYR A 20 -13.12 -7.54 -5.53
N GLU A 21 -12.65 -8.43 -6.42
CA GLU A 21 -13.08 -9.83 -6.46
C GLU A 21 -12.69 -10.57 -5.16
N GLU A 22 -11.45 -10.43 -4.69
CA GLU A 22 -10.99 -11.02 -3.42
C GLU A 22 -11.77 -10.50 -2.22
N GLN A 23 -12.20 -9.23 -2.25
CA GLN A 23 -13.05 -8.62 -1.22
C GLN A 23 -14.54 -8.97 -1.36
N GLY A 24 -14.91 -9.80 -2.35
CA GLY A 24 -16.27 -10.26 -2.59
C GLY A 24 -17.23 -9.19 -3.12
N LEU A 25 -16.72 -8.10 -3.67
CA LEU A 25 -17.53 -7.02 -4.25
C LEU A 25 -17.92 -7.29 -5.71
N LEU A 26 -17.25 -8.26 -6.34
CA LEU A 26 -17.46 -8.70 -7.71
C LEU A 26 -17.35 -10.22 -7.78
N ALA A 27 -18.22 -10.84 -8.57
CA ALA A 27 -18.19 -12.27 -8.83
C ALA A 27 -18.29 -12.54 -10.34
N PRO A 28 -17.24 -12.24 -11.13
CA PRO A 28 -17.26 -12.47 -12.56
C PRO A 28 -17.41 -13.95 -12.86
N ARG A 29 -18.15 -14.28 -13.92
CA ARG A 29 -18.28 -15.67 -14.38
C ARG A 29 -16.94 -16.15 -14.92
N ARG A 30 -16.71 -17.47 -14.85
CA ARG A 30 -15.61 -18.11 -15.55
C ARG A 30 -16.15 -18.78 -16.80
N ASN A 31 -15.47 -18.55 -17.93
CA ASN A 31 -15.78 -19.24 -19.16
C ASN A 31 -15.52 -20.75 -18.98
N SER A 32 -16.51 -21.58 -19.35
CA SER A 32 -16.48 -23.03 -19.17
C SER A 32 -15.44 -23.75 -20.04
N GLU A 33 -15.03 -23.14 -21.15
CA GLU A 33 -14.12 -23.76 -22.13
C GLU A 33 -12.64 -23.53 -21.81
N ASN A 34 -12.30 -22.36 -21.24
CA ASN A 34 -10.90 -21.95 -21.03
C ASN A 34 -10.60 -21.48 -19.60
N GLY A 35 -11.59 -21.43 -18.71
CA GLY A 35 -11.43 -21.06 -17.31
C GLY A 35 -11.12 -19.58 -17.05
N TYR A 36 -11.06 -18.73 -18.09
CA TYR A 36 -10.78 -17.31 -17.93
C TYR A 36 -11.98 -16.56 -17.33
N ARG A 37 -11.68 -15.46 -16.63
CA ARG A 37 -12.69 -14.55 -16.09
C ARG A 37 -13.36 -13.76 -17.21
N GLU A 38 -14.67 -13.77 -17.20
CA GLU A 38 -15.50 -12.96 -18.08
C GLU A 38 -16.30 -11.97 -17.25
N TYR A 39 -16.12 -10.70 -17.60
CA TYR A 39 -16.86 -9.58 -17.04
C TYR A 39 -17.96 -9.21 -18.03
N GLY A 40 -19.20 -9.27 -17.58
CA GLY A 40 -20.36 -8.83 -18.32
C GLY A 40 -20.70 -7.36 -18.05
N PRO A 41 -21.77 -6.84 -18.67
CA PRO A 41 -22.23 -5.47 -18.47
C PRO A 41 -22.54 -5.15 -17.00
N HIS A 42 -23.04 -6.14 -16.26
CA HIS A 42 -23.36 -6.00 -14.84
C HIS A 42 -22.10 -5.75 -13.99
N GLU A 43 -21.05 -6.56 -14.16
CA GLU A 43 -19.79 -6.38 -13.43
C GLU A 43 -19.10 -5.06 -13.76
N VAL A 44 -19.20 -4.63 -15.03
CA VAL A 44 -18.69 -3.33 -15.47
C VAL A 44 -19.42 -2.18 -14.75
N GLU A 45 -20.74 -2.28 -14.58
CA GLU A 45 -21.50 -1.26 -13.87
C GLU A 45 -21.22 -1.26 -12.36
N GLN A 46 -21.11 -2.44 -11.75
CA GLN A 46 -20.67 -2.55 -10.35
C GLN A 46 -19.29 -1.91 -10.14
N LEU A 47 -18.35 -2.12 -11.06
CA LEU A 47 -17.03 -1.48 -11.00
C LEU A 47 -17.11 0.05 -11.09
N ARG A 48 -18.02 0.62 -11.90
CA ARG A 48 -18.26 2.07 -11.94
C ARG A 48 -18.82 2.59 -10.62
N GLN A 49 -19.78 1.89 -10.02
CA GLN A 49 -20.36 2.24 -8.74
C GLN A 49 -19.31 2.19 -7.62
N ILE A 50 -18.51 1.13 -7.56
CA ILE A 50 -17.39 1.00 -6.62
C ILE A 50 -16.42 2.17 -6.83
N LYS A 51 -16.03 2.48 -8.07
CA LYS A 51 -15.13 3.61 -8.38
C LYS A 51 -15.69 4.94 -7.87
N LEU A 52 -16.98 5.22 -8.09
CA LEU A 52 -17.64 6.42 -7.61
C LEU A 52 -17.55 6.52 -6.09
N MET A 53 -17.99 5.48 -5.38
CA MET A 53 -17.99 5.47 -3.91
C MET A 53 -16.58 5.58 -3.32
N ARG A 54 -15.60 4.91 -3.94
CA ARG A 54 -14.19 5.02 -3.53
C ARG A 54 -13.62 6.41 -3.78
N LYS A 55 -14.00 7.09 -4.86
CA LYS A 55 -13.61 8.49 -5.10
C LYS A 55 -14.23 9.45 -4.08
N LEU A 56 -15.41 9.11 -3.56
CA LEU A 56 -16.06 9.86 -2.49
C LEU A 56 -15.48 9.56 -1.11
N GLY A 57 -14.50 8.64 -0.97
CA GLY A 57 -13.91 8.31 0.33
C GLY A 57 -14.66 7.23 1.11
N VAL A 58 -15.68 6.61 0.53
CA VAL A 58 -16.47 5.55 1.20
C VAL A 58 -15.67 4.25 1.31
N SER A 59 -15.79 3.58 2.45
CA SER A 59 -15.10 2.31 2.70
C SER A 59 -15.70 1.14 1.91
N LEU A 60 -14.92 0.08 1.67
CA LEU A 60 -15.41 -1.12 0.98
C LEU A 60 -16.51 -1.85 1.78
N GLU A 61 -16.47 -1.75 3.11
CA GLU A 61 -17.49 -2.34 3.97
C GLU A 61 -18.85 -1.67 3.77
N GLU A 62 -18.88 -0.34 3.72
CA GLU A 62 -20.11 0.42 3.48
C GLU A 62 -20.63 0.20 2.06
N ILE A 63 -19.74 0.13 1.06
CA ILE A 63 -20.08 -0.26 -0.30
C ILE A 63 -20.75 -1.63 -0.31
N ARG A 64 -20.21 -2.61 0.43
CA ARG A 64 -20.81 -3.94 0.54
C ARG A 64 -22.20 -3.91 1.20
N LYS A 65 -22.38 -3.11 2.26
CA LYS A 65 -23.70 -2.93 2.90
C LYS A 65 -24.72 -2.33 1.94
N MET A 66 -24.29 -1.39 1.09
CA MET A 66 -25.14 -0.82 0.05
C MET A 66 -25.45 -1.82 -1.07
N GLN A 67 -24.47 -2.58 -1.55
CA GLN A 67 -24.67 -3.62 -2.56
C GLN A 67 -25.59 -4.75 -2.07
N ALA A 68 -25.52 -5.11 -0.77
CA ALA A 68 -26.38 -6.11 -0.16
C ALA A 68 -27.80 -5.59 0.14
N GLY A 69 -28.10 -4.32 -0.13
CA GLY A 69 -29.39 -3.69 0.17
C GLY A 69 -29.64 -3.46 1.65
N ALA A 70 -28.67 -3.72 2.53
CA ALA A 70 -28.79 -3.43 3.95
C ALA A 70 -28.87 -1.92 4.22
N TRP A 71 -28.15 -1.13 3.41
CA TRP A 71 -28.18 0.33 3.42
C TRP A 71 -28.60 0.87 2.05
N THR A 72 -29.35 1.96 2.04
CA THR A 72 -29.50 2.76 0.83
C THR A 72 -28.24 3.60 0.59
N VAL A 73 -28.06 4.12 -0.63
CA VAL A 73 -27.02 5.12 -0.91
C VAL A 73 -27.18 6.34 0.01
N GLY A 74 -28.41 6.76 0.30
CA GLY A 74 -28.67 7.86 1.22
C GLY A 74 -28.20 7.59 2.65
N ASP A 75 -28.34 6.35 3.15
CA ASP A 75 -27.85 5.97 4.48
C ASP A 75 -26.31 6.01 4.54
N GLY A 76 -25.65 5.51 3.51
CA GLY A 76 -24.19 5.58 3.39
C GLY A 76 -23.71 7.04 3.34
N MET A 77 -24.31 7.86 2.48
CA MET A 77 -23.92 9.27 2.33
C MET A 77 -24.17 10.10 3.58
N ARG A 78 -25.27 9.89 4.30
CA ARG A 78 -25.53 10.60 5.57
C ARG A 78 -24.45 10.32 6.60
N ARG A 79 -24.03 9.06 6.74
CA ARG A 79 -22.94 8.69 7.66
C ARG A 79 -21.61 9.30 7.22
N HIS A 80 -21.31 9.20 5.92
CA HIS A 80 -20.08 9.76 5.39
C HIS A 80 -20.01 11.29 5.52
N LEU A 81 -21.15 11.99 5.36
CA LEU A 81 -21.24 13.43 5.56
C LEU A 81 -20.86 13.83 6.99
N VAL A 82 -21.31 13.08 8.00
CA VAL A 82 -20.91 13.32 9.41
C VAL A 82 -19.40 13.18 9.60
N SER A 83 -18.75 12.21 8.92
CA SER A 83 -17.28 12.08 8.93
C SER A 83 -16.62 13.30 8.30
N LEU A 84 -17.07 13.72 7.12
CA LEU A 84 -16.52 14.87 6.41
C LEU A 84 -16.70 16.17 7.19
N GLU A 85 -17.83 16.36 7.87
CA GLU A 85 -18.06 17.52 8.74
C GLU A 85 -17.10 17.53 9.93
N ARG A 86 -16.82 16.37 10.52
CA ARG A 86 -15.84 16.24 11.60
C ARG A 86 -14.42 16.51 11.10
N GLU A 87 -14.03 15.95 9.96
CA GLU A 87 -12.74 16.22 9.32
C GLU A 87 -12.56 17.70 8.99
N LYS A 88 -13.60 18.34 8.44
CA LYS A 88 -13.63 19.79 8.19
C LYS A 88 -13.37 20.57 9.48
N LYS A 89 -14.08 20.26 10.57
CA LYS A 89 -13.89 20.93 11.87
C LYS A 89 -12.45 20.75 12.39
N ASN A 90 -11.91 19.53 12.32
CA ASN A 90 -10.53 19.24 12.73
C ASN A 90 -9.51 20.05 11.93
N LEU A 91 -9.72 20.16 10.61
CA LEU A 91 -8.88 20.96 9.72
C LEU A 91 -8.99 22.46 10.04
N GLU A 92 -10.20 22.97 10.29
CA GLU A 92 -10.41 24.36 10.68
C GLU A 92 -9.67 24.71 11.97
N GLN A 93 -9.73 23.84 12.98
CA GLN A 93 -9.00 24.00 14.25
C GLN A 93 -7.47 23.94 14.05
N SER A 94 -6.99 23.03 13.21
CA SER A 94 -5.56 22.96 12.85
C SER A 94 -5.09 24.22 12.12
N ILE A 95 -5.90 24.73 11.18
CA ILE A 95 -5.61 25.98 10.45
C ILE A 95 -5.56 27.16 11.43
N GLN A 96 -6.48 27.23 12.39
CA GLN A 96 -6.49 28.29 13.41
C GLN A 96 -5.22 28.26 14.27
N LEU A 97 -4.79 27.08 14.73
CA LEU A 97 -3.54 26.94 15.47
C LEU A 97 -2.34 27.38 14.61
N CYS A 98 -2.24 26.89 13.36
CA CYS A 98 -1.18 27.30 12.44
C CYS A 98 -1.17 28.82 12.18
N ARG A 99 -2.34 29.46 12.03
CA ARG A 99 -2.44 30.91 11.89
C ARG A 99 -1.97 31.66 13.14
N SER A 100 -2.26 31.13 14.33
CA SER A 100 -1.77 31.73 15.58
C SER A 100 -0.24 31.64 15.71
N LEU A 101 0.37 30.63 15.08
CA LEU A 101 1.82 30.42 15.08
C LEU A 101 2.52 31.14 13.92
N SER A 102 1.84 31.41 12.80
CA SER A 102 2.48 31.95 11.59
C SER A 102 3.01 33.38 11.73
N SER A 103 2.60 34.10 12.78
CA SER A 103 3.09 35.45 13.09
C SER A 103 4.28 35.46 14.06
N ARG A 104 4.71 34.29 14.55
CA ARG A 104 5.83 34.18 15.49
C ARG A 104 7.15 34.17 14.73
N GLU A 105 8.06 35.04 15.13
CA GLU A 105 9.42 35.14 14.56
C GLU A 105 10.48 34.38 15.38
N GLU A 106 10.06 33.73 16.47
CA GLU A 106 10.97 32.95 17.32
C GLU A 106 11.47 31.68 16.63
N ARG A 107 12.68 31.26 16.98
CA ARG A 107 13.24 30.00 16.50
C ARG A 107 12.57 28.82 17.21
N LEU A 108 12.54 27.67 16.55
CA LEU A 108 11.93 26.45 17.10
C LEU A 108 12.53 26.02 18.45
N ASP A 109 13.82 26.25 18.67
CA ASP A 109 14.52 25.95 19.93
C ASP A 109 14.11 26.87 21.10
N ALA A 110 13.53 28.04 20.79
CA ALA A 110 13.00 28.99 21.77
C ALA A 110 11.47 28.90 21.94
N LEU A 111 10.78 28.16 21.06
CA LEU A 111 9.33 27.98 21.09
C LEU A 111 8.93 27.21 22.35
N ASP A 112 7.96 27.73 23.10
CA ASP A 112 7.34 27.01 24.22
C ASP A 112 6.43 25.88 23.71
N ALA A 113 7.07 24.76 23.34
CA ALA A 113 6.40 23.58 22.85
C ALA A 113 5.49 22.95 23.93
N ALA A 114 5.86 23.06 25.21
CA ALA A 114 5.07 22.50 26.30
C ALA A 114 3.69 23.18 26.40
N ALA A 115 3.66 24.52 26.39
CA ALA A 115 2.40 25.26 26.42
C ALA A 115 1.52 24.99 25.18
N LEU A 116 2.13 24.86 24.00
CA LEU A 116 1.41 24.55 22.75
C LEU A 116 0.87 23.13 22.73
N LEU A 117 1.62 22.15 23.20
CA LEU A 117 1.14 20.77 23.33
C LEU A 117 0.00 20.69 24.33
N GLU A 118 0.08 21.41 25.46
CA GLU A 118 -1.05 21.47 26.41
C GLU A 118 -2.29 22.11 25.78
N GLN A 119 -2.12 23.14 24.94
CA GLN A 119 -3.22 23.71 24.16
C GLN A 119 -3.83 22.68 23.19
N MET A 120 -2.98 21.91 22.49
CA MET A 120 -3.44 20.84 21.60
C MET A 120 -4.22 19.77 22.38
N ASP A 121 -3.71 19.31 23.52
CA ASP A 121 -4.39 18.33 24.38
C ASP A 121 -5.78 18.82 24.83
N ARG A 122 -5.92 20.12 25.15
CA ARG A 122 -7.23 20.70 25.49
C ARG A 122 -8.18 20.65 24.29
N MET A 123 -7.71 21.04 23.11
CA MET A 123 -8.51 20.98 21.88
C MET A 123 -8.91 19.53 21.54
N GLU A 124 -8.05 18.55 21.80
CA GLU A 124 -8.35 17.13 21.59
C GLU A 124 -9.43 16.61 22.56
N ARG A 125 -9.38 17.02 23.83
CA ARG A 125 -10.45 16.72 24.81
C ARG A 125 -11.80 17.33 24.40
N GLU A 126 -11.79 18.44 23.68
CA GLU A 126 -12.99 19.07 23.11
C GLU A 126 -13.46 18.41 21.79
N GLY A 127 -12.78 17.35 21.35
CA GLY A 127 -13.18 16.52 20.21
C GLY A 127 -12.45 16.82 18.90
N THR A 128 -11.43 17.69 18.93
CA THR A 128 -10.49 17.88 17.81
C THR A 128 -9.61 16.65 17.66
N THR A 129 -9.15 16.36 16.45
CA THR A 129 -8.07 15.38 16.26
C THR A 129 -7.04 15.99 15.34
N PHE A 130 -5.80 16.09 15.80
CA PHE A 130 -4.70 16.58 14.98
C PHE A 130 -4.11 15.45 14.13
N LEU A 131 -3.55 15.80 12.98
CA LEU A 131 -2.95 14.84 12.07
C LEU A 131 -1.62 14.33 12.64
N ASP A 132 -1.52 13.02 12.87
CA ASP A 132 -0.26 12.37 13.20
C ASP A 132 0.54 12.01 11.95
N LYS A 133 1.61 12.77 11.69
CA LYS A 133 2.54 12.52 10.56
C LYS A 133 3.57 11.43 10.84
N GLN A 134 3.72 10.94 12.08
CA GLN A 134 4.70 9.89 12.41
C GLN A 134 4.42 8.59 11.65
N VAL A 135 3.14 8.29 11.40
CA VAL A 135 2.73 7.10 10.63
C VAL A 135 3.27 7.16 9.19
N GLU A 136 3.27 8.33 8.55
CA GLU A 136 3.71 8.49 7.17
C GLU A 136 5.24 8.44 7.05
N ASP A 137 5.95 9.04 8.00
CA ASP A 137 7.42 9.02 8.04
C ASP A 137 7.97 7.63 8.34
N THR A 138 7.33 6.89 9.25
CA THR A 138 7.74 5.52 9.60
C THR A 138 7.48 4.54 8.45
N LYS A 139 6.42 4.73 7.64
CA LYS A 139 6.18 3.93 6.43
C LYS A 139 7.37 3.97 5.48
N ARG A 140 7.81 5.17 5.10
CA ARG A 140 8.94 5.30 4.15
C ARG A 140 10.21 4.66 4.69
N ARG A 141 10.49 4.80 5.98
CA ARG A 141 11.71 4.26 6.60
C ARG A 141 11.70 2.73 6.78
N ARG A 142 10.54 2.13 7.09
CA ARG A 142 10.40 0.67 7.28
C ARG A 142 10.66 -0.14 6.01
N TYR A 143 10.36 0.41 4.83
CA TYR A 143 10.62 -0.26 3.54
C TYR A 143 12.03 -0.03 3.01
N VAL A 144 12.60 1.16 3.19
CA VAL A 144 13.91 1.52 2.59
C VAL A 144 15.04 0.61 3.08
N ALA A 145 15.13 0.35 4.38
CA ALA A 145 16.23 -0.44 4.95
C ALA A 145 16.29 -1.90 4.42
N PRO A 146 15.21 -2.71 4.49
CA PRO A 146 15.25 -4.08 3.96
C PRO A 146 15.39 -4.13 2.44
N VAL A 147 14.83 -3.17 1.71
CA VAL A 147 14.98 -3.11 0.23
C VAL A 147 16.42 -2.83 -0.17
N VAL A 148 17.08 -1.87 0.49
CA VAL A 148 18.49 -1.55 0.21
C VAL A 148 19.39 -2.73 0.55
N ALA A 149 19.18 -3.38 1.70
CA ALA A 149 19.95 -4.57 2.09
C ALA A 149 19.77 -5.73 1.09
N ALA A 150 18.54 -5.97 0.64
CA ALA A 150 18.25 -6.99 -0.36
C ALA A 150 18.89 -6.65 -1.72
N ALA A 151 18.79 -5.39 -2.17
CA ALA A 151 19.39 -4.95 -3.44
C ALA A 151 20.92 -5.08 -3.45
N LEU A 152 21.59 -4.69 -2.35
CA LEU A 152 23.03 -4.86 -2.19
C LEU A 152 23.43 -6.33 -2.25
N THR A 153 22.69 -7.19 -1.53
CA THR A 153 22.99 -8.63 -1.48
C THR A 153 22.77 -9.29 -2.84
N VAL A 154 21.65 -8.99 -3.52
CA VAL A 154 21.36 -9.52 -4.86
C VAL A 154 22.38 -9.03 -5.87
N GLY A 155 22.75 -7.74 -5.84
CA GLY A 155 23.77 -7.17 -6.71
C GLY A 155 25.14 -7.83 -6.51
N LEU A 156 25.56 -8.03 -5.25
CA LEU A 156 26.79 -8.74 -4.92
C LEU A 156 26.78 -10.19 -5.42
N MET A 157 25.69 -10.93 -5.17
CA MET A 157 25.55 -12.33 -5.60
C MET A 157 25.51 -12.46 -7.12
N ALA A 158 24.83 -11.55 -7.83
CA ALA A 158 24.82 -11.51 -9.28
C ALA A 158 26.21 -11.18 -9.85
N GLY A 159 26.91 -10.21 -9.26
CA GLY A 159 28.29 -9.88 -9.61
C GLY A 159 29.24 -11.05 -9.42
N LEU A 160 29.13 -11.77 -8.30
CA LEU A 160 29.92 -12.99 -8.05
C LEU A 160 29.63 -14.09 -9.07
N MET A 161 28.36 -14.34 -9.42
CA MET A 161 28.03 -15.31 -10.49
C MET A 161 28.64 -14.91 -11.82
N ILE A 162 28.53 -13.64 -12.21
CA ILE A 162 29.09 -13.14 -13.48
C ILE A 162 30.61 -13.32 -13.48
N LEU A 163 31.30 -12.90 -12.40
CA LEU A 163 32.75 -13.05 -12.26
C LEU A 163 33.19 -14.51 -12.33
N MET A 164 32.45 -15.41 -11.67
CA MET A 164 32.78 -16.83 -11.67
C MET A 164 32.55 -17.49 -13.02
N ILE A 165 31.42 -17.21 -13.67
CA ILE A 165 31.14 -17.70 -15.03
C ILE A 165 32.22 -17.20 -15.98
N TRP A 166 32.55 -15.90 -15.91
CA TRP A 166 33.61 -15.31 -16.72
C TRP A 166 34.96 -16.01 -16.46
N ALA A 167 35.39 -16.13 -15.20
CA ALA A 167 36.65 -16.77 -14.82
C ALA A 167 36.75 -18.22 -15.34
N PHE A 168 35.68 -19.00 -15.24
CA PHE A 168 35.66 -20.39 -15.70
C PHE A 168 35.63 -20.53 -17.23
N THR A 169 35.23 -19.48 -17.95
CA THR A 169 35.22 -19.47 -19.43
C THR A 169 36.48 -18.91 -20.07
N VAL A 170 37.26 -18.10 -19.35
CA VAL A 170 38.49 -17.48 -19.86
C VAL A 170 39.67 -18.45 -19.79
N ASP A 171 39.85 -19.16 -18.67
CA ASP A 171 40.93 -20.14 -18.48
C ASP A 171 40.33 -21.53 -18.19
N ALA A 172 39.82 -22.17 -19.25
CA ALA A 172 39.15 -23.47 -19.15
C ALA A 172 40.07 -24.63 -18.72
N GLU A 173 41.40 -24.50 -18.90
CA GLU A 173 42.37 -25.51 -18.50
C GLU A 173 42.66 -25.52 -16.99
N GLU A 174 42.51 -24.38 -16.31
CA GLU A 174 42.68 -24.24 -14.85
C GLU A 174 41.32 -24.27 -14.11
N ALA A 175 40.22 -24.41 -14.86
CA ALA A 175 38.88 -24.42 -14.30
C ALA A 175 38.67 -25.64 -13.37
N PRO A 176 37.96 -25.47 -12.24
CA PRO A 176 37.62 -26.58 -11.37
C PRO A 176 36.78 -27.63 -12.11
N PRO A 177 36.79 -28.90 -11.68
CA PRO A 177 35.99 -29.94 -12.30
C PRO A 177 34.51 -29.52 -12.34
N LEU A 178 33.84 -29.80 -13.45
CA LEU A 178 32.47 -29.35 -13.74
C LEU A 178 31.48 -29.47 -12.55
N PRO A 179 31.45 -30.59 -11.78
CA PRO A 179 30.55 -30.69 -10.63
C PRO A 179 30.80 -29.61 -9.57
N LEU A 180 32.06 -29.27 -9.32
CA LEU A 180 32.46 -28.25 -8.34
C LEU A 180 32.12 -26.84 -8.85
N ALA A 181 32.35 -26.57 -10.14
CA ALA A 181 31.99 -25.29 -10.76
C ALA A 181 30.48 -25.02 -10.68
N VAL A 182 29.66 -26.04 -10.95
CA VAL A 182 28.19 -25.96 -10.84
C VAL A 182 27.77 -25.65 -9.41
N ILE A 183 28.35 -26.34 -8.41
CA ILE A 183 28.05 -26.08 -7.00
C ILE A 183 28.43 -24.65 -6.61
N LEU A 184 29.60 -24.17 -7.04
CA LEU A 184 30.09 -22.84 -6.69
C LEU A 184 29.16 -21.75 -7.25
N VAL A 185 28.70 -21.87 -8.50
CA VAL A 185 27.76 -20.92 -9.12
C VAL A 185 26.35 -21.05 -8.51
N ALA A 186 25.95 -22.26 -8.10
CA ALA A 186 24.65 -22.49 -7.48
C ALA A 186 24.48 -21.79 -6.13
N ILE A 187 25.56 -21.57 -5.35
CA ILE A 187 25.48 -20.92 -4.02
C ILE A 187 24.90 -19.50 -4.13
N PRO A 188 25.47 -18.55 -4.89
CA PRO A 188 24.83 -17.25 -5.12
C PRO A 188 23.45 -17.36 -5.77
N GLY A 189 23.27 -18.34 -6.67
CA GLY A 189 22.00 -18.60 -7.36
C GLY A 189 20.84 -19.00 -6.43
N VAL A 190 21.13 -19.63 -5.29
CA VAL A 190 20.15 -19.98 -4.25
C VAL A 190 19.93 -18.82 -3.27
N VAL A 191 20.98 -18.05 -2.97
CA VAL A 191 20.88 -16.91 -2.04
C VAL A 191 19.97 -15.80 -2.59
N ILE A 192 20.04 -15.50 -3.89
CA ILE A 192 19.21 -14.46 -4.52
C ILE A 192 17.70 -14.69 -4.32
N PRO A 193 17.11 -15.83 -4.71
CA PRO A 193 15.68 -16.08 -4.50
C PRO A 193 15.33 -16.13 -3.01
N GLY A 194 16.22 -16.61 -2.14
CA GLY A 194 16.02 -16.59 -0.69
C GLY A 194 15.88 -15.18 -0.13
N VAL A 195 16.78 -14.27 -0.53
CA VAL A 195 16.74 -12.85 -0.13
C VAL A 195 15.50 -12.14 -0.68
N LEU A 196 15.12 -12.42 -1.94
CA LEU A 196 13.90 -11.87 -2.53
C LEU A 196 12.64 -12.37 -1.82
N LEU A 197 12.58 -13.66 -1.44
CA LEU A 197 11.48 -14.20 -0.66
C LEU A 197 11.39 -13.58 0.74
N ALA A 198 12.52 -13.42 1.42
CA ALA A 198 12.57 -12.76 2.73
C ALA A 198 12.11 -11.29 2.64
N LEU A 199 12.51 -10.58 1.59
CA LEU A 199 12.03 -9.21 1.33
C LEU A 199 10.52 -9.18 1.09
N LEU A 200 10.00 -10.08 0.26
CA LEU A 200 8.56 -10.16 -0.03
C LEU A 200 7.74 -10.48 1.23
N GLN A 201 8.21 -11.39 2.08
CA GLN A 201 7.57 -11.67 3.37
C GLN A 201 7.57 -10.43 4.25
N ARG A 202 8.71 -9.72 4.35
CA ARG A 202 8.83 -8.53 5.17
C ARG A 202 7.92 -7.39 4.70
N VAL A 203 7.83 -7.18 3.39
CA VAL A 203 6.93 -6.19 2.79
C VAL A 203 5.48 -6.51 3.12
N ARG A 204 5.06 -7.78 2.98
CA ARG A 204 3.69 -8.21 3.32
C ARG A 204 3.35 -8.07 4.80
N GLU A 205 4.31 -8.32 5.69
CA GLU A 205 4.11 -8.13 7.13
C GLU A 205 3.84 -6.66 7.46
N ILE A 206 4.59 -5.73 6.85
CA ILE A 206 4.39 -4.30 7.05
C ILE A 206 3.02 -3.88 6.49
N GLU A 207 2.66 -4.30 5.28
CA GLU A 207 1.33 -4.04 4.69
C GLU A 207 0.18 -4.58 5.58
N LYS A 208 0.35 -5.76 6.17
CA LYS A 208 -0.66 -6.36 7.05
C LYS A 208 -0.80 -5.59 8.36
N GLY A 209 0.31 -5.17 8.97
CA GLY A 209 0.29 -4.30 10.16
C GLY A 209 -0.41 -2.98 9.87
N GLU A 210 -0.15 -2.36 8.72
CA GLU A 210 -0.83 -1.13 8.29
C GLU A 210 -2.34 -1.33 8.10
N ALA A 211 -2.77 -2.47 7.56
CA ALA A 211 -4.19 -2.79 7.39
C ALA A 211 -4.90 -3.06 8.74
N GLU A 212 -4.18 -3.48 9.77
CA GLU A 212 -4.70 -3.65 11.12
C GLU A 212 -4.77 -2.31 11.89
N ASP A 213 -3.78 -1.44 11.71
CA ASP A 213 -3.79 -0.09 12.27
C ASP A 213 -4.88 0.79 11.65
N ALA A 214 -5.11 0.66 10.34
CA ALA A 214 -6.19 1.36 9.64
C ALA A 214 -7.61 0.86 10.01
N LYS A 215 -7.74 -0.31 10.64
CA LYS A 215 -9.03 -0.82 11.17
C LYS A 215 -9.35 -0.33 12.58
N LYS A 216 -8.40 0.30 13.27
CA LYS A 216 -8.60 0.88 14.61
C LYS A 216 -9.13 2.31 14.58
N TYR A 217 -9.24 2.90 13.39
CA TYR A 217 -9.91 4.16 13.10
C TYR A 217 -11.15 3.89 12.24
#